data_AF-A0AAN8SCS3-F1
#
_entry.id   AF-A0AAN8SCS3-F1
#
_cell.length_a   1.000
_cell.length_b   1.000
_cell.length_c   1.000
_cell.angle_alpha   90.00
_cell.angle_beta   90.00
_cell.angle_gamma   90.00
#
_symmetry.space_group_name_H-M   'P 1'
#
loop_
_entity.id
_entity.type
_entity.pdbx_description
1 polymer ?
#
loop_
_entity_poly.entity_id
_entity_poly.type
_entity_poly.pdbx_seq_one_letter_code
_entity_poly.pdbx_strand_id
1 'polypeptide(L)'
;MSRQQGADGLLEVKNAYYTGNYQCCINEAQNVRISDSHVKLEVDAYLYRCYIAQQKYTIVQNELAENCHTYFKPLKLLIEYFLAEDKISVLKKLDDILSKDIDASNHLLFLVGAIIYYREQNYEAALQLLNQGDNLECSALSLQIYLKMDRIDLARKELKSMQDKDEDAVLTQLCQAWVNISMGGDKLEDAYYIFQELIDKHGSTPLLLNGQAICFIHQGKFEEADSALQQSVSKDSNNSDSLINFVVLSRLSGKPQEVAKRYLIQLQDIHKNHPFVRDFAIKEAEFNRLLLQYAPSG
;
A
#
# COMPACT_ATOMS: atom_id res chain seq x y z
N MET A 1 -11.01 -23.20 23.21
CA MET A 1 -11.71 -21.92 23.42
C MET A 1 -10.75 -20.72 23.42
N SER A 2 -9.61 -20.78 24.13
CA SER A 2 -8.62 -19.67 24.16
C SER A 2 -7.86 -19.44 22.83
N ARG A 3 -7.61 -20.51 22.04
CA ARG A 3 -6.96 -20.41 20.72
C ARG A 3 -7.86 -19.80 19.63
N GLN A 4 -9.19 -19.98 19.73
CA GLN A 4 -10.14 -19.37 18.78
C GLN A 4 -10.26 -17.86 19.01
N GLN A 5 -10.35 -17.42 20.28
CA GLN A 5 -10.35 -15.98 20.60
C GLN A 5 -9.05 -15.26 20.19
N GLY A 6 -7.91 -15.95 20.25
CA GLY A 6 -6.63 -15.40 19.76
C GLY A 6 -6.53 -15.34 18.23
N ALA A 7 -7.12 -16.31 17.53
CA ALA A 7 -7.16 -16.33 16.06
C ALA A 7 -8.15 -15.30 15.51
N ASP A 8 -9.30 -15.12 16.16
CA ASP A 8 -10.32 -14.12 15.80
C ASP A 8 -9.80 -12.70 16.05
N GLY A 9 -9.14 -12.43 17.18
CA GLY A 9 -8.52 -11.14 17.45
C GLY A 9 -7.38 -10.79 16.48
N LEU A 10 -6.60 -11.79 16.05
CA LEU A 10 -5.58 -11.60 15.01
C LEU A 10 -6.21 -11.30 13.64
N LEU A 11 -7.34 -11.93 13.32
CA LEU A 11 -8.08 -11.68 12.07
C LEU A 11 -8.63 -10.25 12.03
N GLU A 12 -9.19 -9.76 13.12
CA GLU A 12 -9.68 -8.37 13.23
C GLU A 12 -8.55 -7.35 13.08
N VAL A 13 -7.40 -7.58 13.73
CA VAL A 13 -6.19 -6.74 13.58
C VAL A 13 -5.69 -6.77 12.13
N LYS A 14 -5.62 -7.94 11.50
CA LYS A 14 -5.24 -8.09 10.09
C LYS A 14 -6.19 -7.35 9.15
N ASN A 15 -7.49 -7.50 9.35
CA ASN A 15 -8.52 -6.85 8.54
C ASN A 15 -8.47 -5.32 8.70
N ALA A 16 -8.30 -4.81 9.93
CA ALA A 16 -8.14 -3.38 10.18
C ALA A 16 -6.88 -2.82 9.50
N TYR A 17 -5.79 -3.58 9.48
CA TYR A 17 -4.57 -3.20 8.78
C TYR A 17 -4.77 -3.15 7.26
N TYR A 18 -5.34 -4.19 6.64
CA TYR A 18 -5.53 -4.23 5.18
C TYR A 18 -6.53 -3.19 4.67
N THR A 19 -7.54 -2.87 5.46
CA THR A 19 -8.50 -1.80 5.13
C THR A 19 -7.93 -0.40 5.36
N GLY A 20 -6.74 -0.27 5.94
CA GLY A 20 -6.09 1.01 6.20
C GLY A 20 -6.60 1.75 7.44
N ASN A 21 -7.37 1.09 8.30
CA ASN A 21 -7.80 1.66 9.58
C ASN A 21 -6.74 1.44 10.66
N TYR A 22 -5.61 2.13 10.51
CA TYR A 22 -4.45 1.93 11.37
C TYR A 22 -4.70 2.30 12.85
N GLN A 23 -5.61 3.25 13.14
CA GLN A 23 -5.92 3.62 14.52
C GLN A 23 -6.76 2.56 15.22
N CYS A 24 -7.79 2.02 14.57
CA CYS A 24 -8.54 0.89 15.11
C CYS A 24 -7.64 -0.33 15.25
N CYS A 25 -6.76 -0.59 14.28
CA CYS A 25 -5.79 -1.69 14.38
C CYS A 25 -4.89 -1.57 15.62
N ILE A 26 -4.40 -0.37 15.96
CA ILE A 26 -3.59 -0.14 17.16
C ILE A 26 -4.42 -0.39 18.43
N ASN A 27 -5.65 0.12 18.48
CA ASN A 27 -6.53 -0.07 19.64
C ASN A 27 -6.87 -1.54 19.86
N GLU A 28 -7.23 -2.26 18.79
CA GLU A 28 -7.51 -3.69 18.87
C GLU A 28 -6.26 -4.48 19.29
N ALA A 29 -5.10 -4.20 18.67
CA ALA A 29 -3.83 -4.85 19.03
C ALA A 29 -3.45 -4.68 20.51
N GLN A 30 -3.75 -3.51 21.11
CA GLN A 30 -3.53 -3.25 22.54
C GLN A 30 -4.56 -3.94 23.45
N ASN A 31 -5.76 -4.19 22.95
CA ASN A 31 -6.86 -4.80 23.69
C ASN A 31 -6.84 -6.35 23.64
N VAL A 32 -6.22 -6.97 22.62
CA VAL A 32 -6.20 -8.44 22.50
C VAL A 32 -5.35 -9.05 23.61
N ARG A 33 -5.99 -9.74 24.56
CA ARG A 33 -5.31 -10.53 25.60
C ARG A 33 -4.90 -11.89 25.04
N ILE A 34 -3.75 -11.94 24.40
CA ILE A 34 -3.24 -13.16 23.76
C ILE A 34 -2.45 -14.00 24.77
N SER A 35 -2.79 -15.29 24.89
CA SER A 35 -2.08 -16.26 25.74
C SER A 35 -0.90 -16.94 25.04
N ASP A 36 -0.91 -17.00 23.70
CA ASP A 36 0.14 -17.63 22.89
C ASP A 36 1.24 -16.64 22.48
N SER A 37 2.49 -16.95 22.83
CA SER A 37 3.65 -16.08 22.55
C SER A 37 3.89 -15.82 21.06
N HIS A 38 3.53 -16.76 20.17
CA HIS A 38 3.72 -16.62 18.72
C HIS A 38 2.68 -15.67 18.10
N VAL A 39 1.41 -15.77 18.52
CA VAL A 39 0.34 -14.89 18.05
C VAL A 39 0.56 -13.46 18.55
N LYS A 40 1.16 -13.30 19.74
CA LYS A 40 1.56 -11.99 20.25
C LYS A 40 2.64 -11.33 19.37
N LEU A 41 3.65 -12.08 18.94
CA LEU A 41 4.67 -11.56 18.01
C LEU A 41 4.08 -11.13 16.67
N GLU A 42 3.07 -11.85 16.15
CA GLU A 42 2.36 -11.43 14.94
C GLU A 42 1.56 -10.15 15.14
N VAL A 43 0.80 -10.02 16.25
CA VAL A 43 0.06 -8.79 16.56
C VAL A 43 0.99 -7.60 16.73
N ASP A 44 2.10 -7.77 17.45
CA ASP A 44 3.12 -6.73 17.62
C ASP A 44 3.73 -6.34 16.26
N ALA A 45 3.91 -7.28 15.33
CA ALA A 45 4.38 -6.96 13.98
C ALA A 45 3.38 -6.12 13.19
N TYR A 46 2.08 -6.41 13.26
CA TYR A 46 1.05 -5.55 12.65
C TYR A 46 0.96 -4.18 13.31
N LEU A 47 1.13 -4.11 14.63
CA LEU A 47 1.20 -2.84 15.38
C LEU A 47 2.36 -1.97 14.86
N TYR A 48 3.56 -2.53 14.76
CA TYR A 48 4.71 -1.81 14.21
C TYR A 48 4.51 -1.41 12.75
N ARG A 49 3.90 -2.27 11.92
CA ARG A 49 3.54 -1.93 10.54
C ARG A 49 2.51 -0.79 10.47
N CYS A 50 1.57 -0.69 11.40
CA CYS A 50 0.65 0.45 11.51
C CYS A 50 1.40 1.74 11.82
N TYR A 51 2.34 1.72 12.76
CA TYR A 51 3.15 2.90 13.07
C TYR A 51 4.03 3.33 11.89
N ILE A 52 4.61 2.37 11.16
CA ILE A 52 5.35 2.62 9.91
C ILE A 52 4.41 3.26 8.87
N ALA A 53 3.19 2.75 8.70
CA ALA A 53 2.20 3.31 7.78
C ALA A 53 1.77 4.74 8.16
N GLN A 54 1.73 5.06 9.46
CA GLN A 54 1.47 6.41 9.98
C GLN A 54 2.70 7.34 9.94
N GLN A 55 3.84 6.90 9.38
CA GLN A 55 5.11 7.64 9.36
C GLN A 55 5.68 7.97 10.75
N LYS A 56 5.27 7.23 11.78
CA LYS A 56 5.74 7.38 13.17
C LYS A 56 6.97 6.52 13.42
N TYR A 57 8.02 6.75 12.64
CA TYR A 57 9.24 5.93 12.65
C TYR A 57 9.99 5.97 14.00
N THR A 58 9.93 7.09 14.73
CA THR A 58 10.64 7.28 16.00
C THR A 58 10.12 6.40 17.12
N ILE A 59 8.80 6.17 17.19
CA ILE A 59 8.18 5.29 18.19
C ILE A 59 8.67 3.86 17.98
N VAL A 60 8.65 3.39 16.74
CA VAL A 60 9.07 2.03 16.42
C VAL A 60 10.57 1.83 16.63
N GLN A 61 11.41 2.83 16.33
CA GLN A 61 12.84 2.75 16.63
C GLN A 61 13.13 2.61 18.12
N ASN A 62 12.43 3.35 18.98
CA ASN A 62 12.63 3.30 20.42
C ASN A 62 12.16 1.96 20.99
N GLU A 63 10.98 1.47 20.60
CA GLU A 63 10.46 0.19 21.07
C GLU A 63 11.27 -1.01 20.55
N LEU A 64 11.77 -0.96 19.32
CA LEU A 64 12.62 -2.01 18.74
C LEU A 64 14.07 -1.97 19.25
N ALA A 65 14.53 -0.85 19.83
CA ALA A 65 15.83 -0.78 20.50
C ALA A 65 15.81 -1.58 21.81
N GLU A 66 14.66 -1.64 22.49
CA GLU A 66 14.47 -2.39 23.73
C GLU A 66 14.11 -3.87 23.46
N ASN A 67 13.37 -4.19 22.39
CA ASN A 67 12.91 -5.54 22.06
C ASN A 67 13.65 -6.17 20.86
N CYS A 68 14.84 -6.71 21.12
CA CYS A 68 15.75 -7.30 20.10
C CYS A 68 15.36 -8.73 19.66
N HIS A 69 14.07 -9.00 19.39
CA HIS A 69 13.66 -10.31 18.85
C HIS A 69 14.05 -10.42 17.36
N THR A 70 14.65 -11.54 16.94
CA THR A 70 15.10 -11.74 15.53
C THR A 70 13.97 -11.51 14.51
N TYR A 71 12.73 -11.78 14.92
CA TYR A 71 11.51 -11.57 14.14
C TYR A 71 11.27 -10.11 13.70
N PHE A 72 11.72 -9.12 14.48
CA PHE A 72 11.50 -7.69 14.18
C PHE A 72 12.67 -7.01 13.46
N LYS A 73 13.81 -7.70 13.29
CA LYS A 73 14.97 -7.18 12.54
C LYS A 73 14.60 -6.67 11.13
N PRO A 74 13.70 -7.33 10.37
CA PRO A 74 13.28 -6.82 9.07
C PRO A 74 12.57 -5.45 9.17
N LEU A 75 11.66 -5.27 10.14
CA LEU A 75 10.96 -4.01 10.33
C LEU A 75 11.91 -2.86 10.68
N LYS A 76 12.96 -3.15 11.46
CA LYS A 76 14.02 -2.18 11.73
C LYS A 76 14.77 -1.77 10.46
N LEU A 77 15.13 -2.73 9.60
CA LEU A 77 15.76 -2.44 8.30
C LEU A 77 14.85 -1.61 7.40
N LEU A 78 13.54 -1.86 7.42
CA LEU A 78 12.58 -1.08 6.65
C LEU A 78 12.55 0.39 7.09
N ILE A 79 12.61 0.63 8.41
CA ILE A 79 12.66 1.98 8.96
C ILE A 79 14.00 2.66 8.67
N GLU A 80 15.10 1.93 8.82
CA GLU A 80 16.42 2.40 8.39
C GLU A 80 16.40 2.76 6.91
N TYR A 81 15.76 1.98 6.04
CA TYR A 81 15.59 2.30 4.63
C TYR A 81 14.77 3.58 4.39
N PHE A 82 13.68 3.79 5.16
CA PHE A 82 12.86 5.01 5.03
C PHE A 82 13.55 6.27 5.55
N LEU A 83 14.45 6.14 6.52
CA LEU A 83 15.19 7.25 7.12
C LEU A 83 16.58 7.48 6.50
N ALA A 84 17.15 6.47 5.83
CA ALA A 84 18.47 6.56 5.24
C ALA A 84 18.47 7.40 3.95
N GLU A 85 19.46 8.28 3.85
CA GLU A 85 19.81 8.96 2.60
C GLU A 85 20.56 8.02 1.64
N ASP A 86 21.32 7.05 2.16
CA ASP A 86 22.06 6.04 1.38
C ASP A 86 21.35 4.67 1.38
N LYS A 87 20.50 4.49 0.38
CA LYS A 87 19.68 3.29 0.17
C LYS A 87 20.49 2.06 -0.25
N ILE A 88 21.67 2.27 -0.85
CA ILE A 88 22.51 1.21 -1.41
C ILE A 88 23.14 0.38 -0.29
N SER A 89 23.54 1.01 0.81
CA SER A 89 24.07 0.34 1.99
C SER A 89 23.05 -0.60 2.65
N VAL A 90 21.77 -0.19 2.67
CA VAL A 90 20.68 -0.99 3.26
C VAL A 90 20.34 -2.19 2.38
N LEU A 91 20.37 -2.05 1.05
CA LEU A 91 20.20 -3.16 0.12
C LEU A 91 21.27 -4.24 0.30
N LYS A 92 22.56 -3.85 0.42
CA LYS A 92 23.63 -4.83 0.66
C LYS A 92 23.45 -5.58 1.97
N LYS A 93 23.03 -4.87 3.04
CA LYS A 93 22.70 -5.51 4.32
C LYS A 93 21.52 -6.48 4.19
N LEU A 94 20.52 -6.13 3.38
CA LEU A 94 19.39 -7.01 3.09
C LEU A 94 19.84 -8.26 2.34
N ASP A 95 20.66 -8.12 1.29
CA ASP A 95 21.23 -9.23 0.51
C ASP A 95 22.10 -10.15 1.39
N ASP A 96 22.90 -9.56 2.29
CA ASP A 96 23.72 -10.29 3.26
C ASP A 96 22.88 -11.07 4.30
N ILE A 97 21.68 -10.59 4.62
CA ILE A 97 20.75 -11.25 5.55
C ILE A 97 19.97 -12.35 4.83
N LEU A 98 19.56 -12.11 3.58
CA LEU A 98 18.87 -13.10 2.75
C LEU A 98 19.79 -14.27 2.36
N SER A 99 21.10 -14.02 2.24
CA SER A 99 22.09 -15.06 1.95
C SER A 99 22.53 -15.90 3.16
N LYS A 100 22.22 -15.45 4.39
CA LYS A 100 22.57 -16.16 5.63
C LYS A 100 21.31 -16.80 6.24
N ASP A 101 21.07 -18.05 5.89
CA ASP A 101 20.02 -18.95 6.40
C ASP A 101 18.67 -18.28 6.66
N ILE A 102 17.84 -18.34 5.63
CA ILE A 102 16.44 -17.92 5.67
C ILE A 102 15.68 -18.94 6.53
N ASP A 103 15.43 -18.60 7.79
CA ASP A 103 14.35 -19.27 8.53
C ASP A 103 13.05 -19.02 7.75
N ALA A 104 12.57 -20.05 7.04
CA ALA A 104 11.32 -20.02 6.26
C ALA A 104 10.10 -19.60 7.10
N SER A 105 10.23 -19.57 8.43
CA SER A 105 9.22 -19.09 9.37
C SER A 105 9.11 -17.54 9.43
N ASN A 106 10.14 -16.79 9.02
CA ASN A 106 10.14 -15.33 9.05
C ASN A 106 9.50 -14.72 7.78
N HIS A 107 8.20 -14.92 7.61
CA HIS A 107 7.44 -14.35 6.51
C HIS A 107 7.55 -12.82 6.38
N LEU A 108 7.79 -12.13 7.50
CA LEU A 108 8.05 -10.69 7.51
C LEU A 108 9.35 -10.31 6.81
N LEU A 109 10.37 -11.17 6.81
CA LEU A 109 11.63 -10.88 6.11
C LEU A 109 11.40 -10.84 4.60
N PHE A 110 10.67 -11.82 4.05
CA PHE A 110 10.30 -11.83 2.63
C PHE A 110 9.45 -10.62 2.26
N LEU A 111 8.43 -10.30 3.07
CA LEU A 111 7.55 -9.17 2.82
C LEU A 111 8.31 -7.85 2.82
N VAL A 112 9.13 -7.60 3.85
CA VAL A 112 9.91 -6.37 3.95
C VAL A 112 10.95 -6.29 2.84
N GLY A 113 11.66 -7.38 2.56
CA GLY A 113 12.65 -7.42 1.49
C GLY A 113 12.03 -7.12 0.13
N ALA A 114 10.87 -7.70 -0.16
CA ALA A 114 10.11 -7.42 -1.37
C ALA A 114 9.61 -5.97 -1.44
N ILE A 115 9.18 -5.36 -0.32
CA ILE A 115 8.80 -3.94 -0.28
C ILE A 115 10.01 -3.05 -0.61
N ILE A 116 11.20 -3.36 -0.08
CA ILE A 116 12.42 -2.61 -0.37
C ILE A 116 12.76 -2.70 -1.87
N TYR A 117 12.81 -3.92 -2.43
CA TYR A 117 13.07 -4.10 -3.86
C TYR A 117 11.99 -3.46 -4.75
N TYR A 118 10.72 -3.51 -4.35
CA TYR A 118 9.62 -2.85 -5.04
C TYR A 118 9.83 -1.33 -5.12
N ARG A 119 10.34 -0.70 -4.06
CA ARG A 119 10.65 0.73 -4.04
C ARG A 119 11.86 1.08 -4.91
N GLU A 120 12.80 0.17 -5.05
CA GLU A 120 13.97 0.28 -5.92
C GLU A 120 13.69 -0.13 -7.39
N GLN A 121 12.42 -0.42 -7.72
CA GLN A 121 11.97 -0.84 -9.05
C GLN A 121 12.58 -2.18 -9.53
N ASN A 122 13.18 -2.96 -8.62
CA ASN A 122 13.67 -4.30 -8.93
C ASN A 122 12.56 -5.34 -8.70
N TYR A 123 11.62 -5.42 -9.64
CA TYR A 123 10.45 -6.29 -9.56
C TYR A 123 10.81 -7.79 -9.63
N GLU A 124 11.86 -8.16 -10.36
CA GLU A 124 12.27 -9.56 -10.52
C GLU A 124 12.80 -10.15 -9.21
N ALA A 125 13.71 -9.44 -8.54
CA ALA A 125 14.24 -9.87 -7.24
C ALA A 125 13.13 -9.93 -6.17
N ALA A 126 12.20 -8.98 -6.20
CA ALA A 126 11.03 -8.99 -5.30
C ALA A 126 10.16 -10.24 -5.51
N LEU A 127 9.85 -10.60 -6.76
CA LEU A 127 9.06 -11.79 -7.07
C LEU A 127 9.78 -13.09 -6.69
N GLN A 128 11.09 -13.16 -6.90
CA GLN A 128 11.88 -14.34 -6.49
C GLN A 128 11.83 -14.57 -4.99
N LEU A 129 11.91 -13.51 -4.18
CA LEU A 129 11.73 -13.60 -2.73
C LEU A 129 10.32 -14.01 -2.34
N LEU A 130 9.31 -13.44 -2.99
CA LEU A 130 7.90 -13.70 -2.64
C LEU A 130 7.47 -15.12 -2.97
N ASN A 131 8.01 -15.72 -4.04
CA ASN A 131 7.76 -17.12 -4.38
C ASN A 131 8.28 -18.12 -3.33
N GLN A 132 9.20 -17.69 -2.45
CA GLN A 132 9.71 -18.53 -1.36
C GLN A 132 8.79 -18.50 -0.13
N GLY A 133 7.92 -17.48 0.00
CA GLY A 133 6.98 -17.33 1.11
C GLY A 133 5.58 -17.84 0.78
N ASP A 134 5.09 -18.85 1.50
CA ASP A 134 3.74 -19.41 1.31
C ASP A 134 2.65 -18.66 2.11
N ASN A 135 2.66 -17.33 2.05
CA ASN A 135 1.68 -16.49 2.75
C ASN A 135 0.75 -15.74 1.79
N LEU A 136 -0.50 -15.54 2.21
CA LEU A 136 -1.49 -14.76 1.45
C LEU A 136 -1.02 -13.32 1.19
N GLU A 137 -0.30 -12.70 2.14
CA GLU A 137 0.36 -11.39 1.96
C GLU A 137 1.44 -11.40 0.87
N CYS A 138 2.20 -12.48 0.76
CA CYS A 138 3.25 -12.60 -0.26
C CYS A 138 2.62 -12.75 -1.66
N SER A 139 1.51 -13.51 -1.75
CA SER A 139 0.71 -13.64 -2.98
C SER A 139 0.10 -12.29 -3.38
N ALA A 140 -0.46 -11.54 -2.42
CA ALA A 140 -1.03 -10.21 -2.65
C ALA A 140 0.02 -9.20 -3.15
N LEU A 141 1.22 -9.19 -2.55
CA LEU A 141 2.30 -8.32 -2.99
C LEU A 141 2.83 -8.73 -4.37
N SER A 142 2.90 -10.03 -4.66
CA SER A 142 3.27 -10.52 -6.00
C SER A 142 2.26 -10.07 -7.06
N LEU A 143 0.97 -10.16 -6.74
CA LEU A 143 -0.12 -9.67 -7.60
C LEU A 143 0.00 -8.15 -7.83
N GLN A 144 0.30 -7.38 -6.79
CA GLN A 144 0.55 -5.94 -6.93
C GLN A 144 1.74 -5.65 -7.85
N ILE A 145 2.83 -6.41 -7.75
CA ILE A 145 3.99 -6.30 -8.64
C ILE A 145 3.61 -6.65 -10.09
N TYR A 146 2.88 -7.74 -10.31
CA TYR A 146 2.43 -8.12 -11.66
C TYR A 146 1.54 -7.06 -12.30
N LEU A 147 0.64 -6.43 -11.53
CA LEU A 147 -0.16 -5.31 -12.02
C LEU A 147 0.71 -4.09 -12.37
N LYS A 148 1.77 -3.83 -11.59
CA LYS A 148 2.73 -2.75 -11.91
C LYS A 148 3.61 -3.03 -13.11
N MET A 149 3.82 -4.30 -13.46
CA MET A 149 4.51 -4.71 -14.69
C MET A 149 3.56 -4.78 -15.91
N ASP A 150 2.31 -4.32 -15.78
CA ASP A 150 1.25 -4.43 -16.79
C ASP A 150 0.96 -5.89 -17.23
N ARG A 151 1.26 -6.87 -16.38
CA ARG A 151 1.05 -8.31 -16.65
C ARG A 151 -0.20 -8.83 -15.95
N ILE A 152 -1.36 -8.39 -16.43
CA ILE A 152 -2.68 -8.77 -15.90
C ILE A 152 -2.90 -10.30 -15.94
N ASP A 153 -2.37 -10.99 -16.95
CA ASP A 153 -2.50 -12.45 -17.08
C ASP A 153 -1.93 -13.21 -15.88
N LEU A 154 -0.75 -12.79 -15.41
CA LEU A 154 -0.08 -13.42 -14.26
C LEU A 154 -0.77 -13.02 -12.95
N ALA A 155 -1.18 -11.75 -12.83
CA ALA A 155 -1.97 -11.28 -11.69
C ALA A 155 -3.27 -12.09 -11.51
N ARG A 156 -3.95 -12.45 -12.61
CA ARG A 156 -5.15 -13.31 -12.56
C ARG A 156 -4.85 -14.74 -12.13
N LYS A 157 -3.68 -15.28 -12.48
CA LYS A 157 -3.28 -16.63 -12.04
C LYS A 157 -3.01 -16.65 -10.54
N GLU A 158 -2.28 -15.67 -10.03
CA GLU A 158 -2.07 -15.52 -8.58
C GLU A 158 -3.39 -15.30 -7.85
N LEU A 159 -4.28 -14.45 -8.37
CA LEU A 159 -5.59 -14.20 -7.79
C LEU A 159 -6.42 -15.48 -7.64
N LYS A 160 -6.43 -16.35 -8.66
CA LYS A 160 -7.10 -17.66 -8.56
C LYS A 160 -6.50 -18.51 -7.45
N SER A 161 -5.17 -18.57 -7.37
CA SER A 161 -4.50 -19.29 -6.29
C SER A 161 -4.82 -18.72 -4.91
N MET A 162 -5.06 -17.41 -4.80
CA MET A 162 -5.51 -16.77 -3.56
C MET A 162 -6.97 -17.12 -3.23
N GLN A 163 -7.85 -17.14 -4.23
CA GLN A 163 -9.26 -17.54 -4.09
C GLN A 163 -9.40 -19.01 -3.69
N ASP A 164 -8.58 -19.89 -4.25
CA ASP A 164 -8.56 -21.31 -3.88
C ASP A 164 -8.13 -21.53 -2.41
N LYS A 165 -7.35 -20.59 -1.84
CA LYS A 165 -6.92 -20.62 -0.44
C LYS A 165 -7.97 -20.03 0.49
N ASP A 166 -8.42 -18.81 0.20
CA ASP A 166 -9.39 -18.06 1.01
C ASP A 166 -10.08 -16.97 0.17
N GLU A 167 -11.30 -17.25 -0.28
CA GLU A 167 -12.11 -16.33 -1.08
C GLU A 167 -12.69 -15.18 -0.25
N ASP A 168 -13.01 -15.43 1.02
CA ASP A 168 -13.67 -14.47 1.92
C ASP A 168 -12.68 -13.52 2.62
N ALA A 169 -11.38 -13.82 2.57
CA ALA A 169 -10.36 -12.94 3.09
C ALA A 169 -10.42 -11.53 2.46
N VAL A 170 -10.43 -10.51 3.32
CA VAL A 170 -10.37 -9.08 2.92
C VAL A 170 -9.23 -8.82 1.94
N LEU A 171 -8.09 -9.50 2.12
CA LEU A 171 -6.92 -9.35 1.24
C LEU A 171 -7.18 -9.90 -0.17
N THR A 172 -7.86 -11.05 -0.29
CA THR A 172 -8.24 -11.63 -1.58
C THR A 172 -9.27 -10.75 -2.28
N GLN A 173 -10.25 -10.23 -1.54
CA GLN A 173 -11.24 -9.28 -2.06
C GLN A 173 -10.59 -7.99 -2.57
N LEU A 174 -9.65 -7.40 -1.82
CA LEU A 174 -8.88 -6.23 -2.26
C LEU A 174 -8.08 -6.51 -3.54
N CYS A 175 -7.41 -7.67 -3.61
CA CYS A 175 -6.68 -8.07 -4.80
C CYS A 175 -7.60 -8.27 -6.02
N GLN A 176 -8.78 -8.87 -5.81
CA GLN A 176 -9.81 -9.00 -6.83
C GLN A 176 -10.27 -7.64 -7.35
N ALA A 177 -10.48 -6.67 -6.46
CA ALA A 177 -10.84 -5.31 -6.83
C ALA A 177 -9.75 -4.62 -7.66
N TRP A 178 -8.47 -4.77 -7.30
CA TRP A 178 -7.35 -4.22 -8.07
C TRP A 178 -7.25 -4.80 -9.47
N VAL A 179 -7.36 -6.13 -9.60
CA VAL A 179 -7.34 -6.79 -10.92
C VAL A 179 -8.53 -6.35 -11.77
N ASN A 180 -9.72 -6.21 -11.16
CA ASN A 180 -10.90 -5.73 -11.86
C ASN A 180 -10.76 -4.28 -12.33
N ILE A 181 -10.17 -3.39 -11.54
CA ILE A 181 -9.83 -2.02 -11.97
C ILE A 181 -8.90 -2.05 -13.18
N SER A 182 -7.86 -2.89 -13.16
CA SER A 182 -6.91 -3.00 -14.27
C SER A 182 -7.51 -3.59 -15.54
N MET A 183 -8.52 -4.46 -15.43
CA MET A 183 -9.23 -5.01 -16.59
C MET A 183 -10.18 -4.00 -17.26
N GLY A 184 -10.79 -3.10 -16.47
CA GLY A 184 -11.74 -2.12 -16.96
C GLY A 184 -13.07 -2.72 -17.46
N GLY A 185 -13.88 -1.88 -18.11
CA GLY A 185 -15.19 -2.27 -18.65
C GLY A 185 -16.20 -2.67 -17.56
N ASP A 186 -16.98 -3.72 -17.82
CA ASP A 186 -18.02 -4.21 -16.90
C ASP A 186 -17.46 -4.64 -15.53
N LYS A 187 -16.16 -4.97 -15.46
CA LYS A 187 -15.47 -5.34 -14.22
C LYS A 187 -15.28 -4.18 -13.25
N LEU A 188 -15.45 -2.94 -13.70
CA LEU A 188 -15.39 -1.77 -12.81
C LEU A 188 -16.56 -1.73 -11.82
N GLU A 189 -17.74 -2.25 -12.20
CA GLU A 189 -18.87 -2.35 -11.28
C GLU A 189 -18.61 -3.43 -10.23
N ASP A 190 -18.07 -4.58 -10.62
CA ASP A 190 -17.64 -5.63 -9.68
C ASP A 190 -16.63 -5.09 -8.66
N ALA A 191 -15.62 -4.33 -9.11
CA ALA A 191 -14.63 -3.69 -8.22
C ALA A 191 -15.29 -2.71 -7.24
N TYR A 192 -16.24 -1.91 -7.72
CA TYR A 192 -16.98 -0.95 -6.90
C TYR A 192 -17.75 -1.64 -5.78
N TYR A 193 -18.49 -2.71 -6.08
CA TYR A 193 -19.27 -3.44 -5.08
C TYR A 193 -18.39 -4.05 -3.99
N ILE A 194 -17.20 -4.55 -4.35
CA ILE A 194 -16.22 -5.06 -3.38
C ILE A 194 -15.77 -3.93 -2.43
N PHE A 195 -15.40 -2.75 -2.96
CA PHE A 195 -15.01 -1.62 -2.11
C PHE A 195 -16.16 -1.14 -1.22
N GLN A 196 -17.38 -1.09 -1.75
CA GLN A 196 -18.56 -0.69 -0.98
C GLN A 196 -18.83 -1.66 0.17
N GLU A 197 -18.78 -2.97 -0.09
CA GLU A 197 -18.97 -4.00 0.93
C GLU A 197 -17.89 -3.91 2.02
N LEU A 198 -16.63 -3.68 1.65
CA LEU A 198 -15.54 -3.48 2.59
C LEU A 198 -15.73 -2.21 3.44
N ILE A 199 -16.25 -1.13 2.86
CA ILE A 199 -16.58 0.11 3.57
C ILE A 199 -17.71 -0.13 4.57
N ASP A 200 -18.74 -0.87 4.18
CA ASP A 200 -19.90 -1.15 5.03
C ASP A 200 -19.54 -2.08 6.20
N LYS A 201 -18.62 -3.04 5.99
CA LYS A 201 -18.16 -3.99 7.01
C LYS A 201 -17.09 -3.43 7.96
N HIS A 202 -16.09 -2.72 7.43
CA HIS A 202 -14.90 -2.31 8.18
C HIS A 202 -14.79 -0.80 8.43
N GLY A 203 -15.73 -0.03 7.86
CA GLY A 203 -15.79 1.41 7.96
C GLY A 203 -15.10 2.12 6.80
N SER A 204 -15.51 3.37 6.57
CA SER A 204 -14.94 4.21 5.51
C SER A 204 -13.52 4.67 5.86
N THR A 205 -12.52 4.08 5.22
CA THR A 205 -11.12 4.52 5.32
C THR A 205 -10.71 5.33 4.10
N PRO A 206 -9.70 6.21 4.20
CA PRO A 206 -9.18 6.93 3.03
C PRO A 206 -8.74 5.99 1.90
N LEU A 207 -8.20 4.81 2.22
CA LEU A 207 -7.77 3.82 1.22
C LEU A 207 -8.97 3.28 0.43
N LEU A 208 -10.01 2.83 1.12
CA LEU A 208 -11.19 2.25 0.47
C LEU A 208 -11.97 3.31 -0.32
N LEU A 209 -12.12 4.52 0.23
CA LEU A 209 -12.77 5.65 -0.44
C LEU A 209 -12.01 6.07 -1.71
N ASN A 210 -10.68 6.02 -1.70
CA ASN A 210 -9.88 6.24 -2.91
C ASN A 210 -10.09 5.13 -3.95
N GLY A 211 -10.12 3.86 -3.53
CA GLY A 211 -10.43 2.74 -4.43
C GLY A 211 -11.80 2.88 -5.09
N GLN A 212 -12.81 3.29 -4.31
CA GLN A 212 -14.15 3.59 -4.79
C GLN A 212 -14.17 4.77 -5.77
N ALA A 213 -13.48 5.86 -5.43
CA ALA A 213 -13.37 7.03 -6.31
C ALA A 213 -12.70 6.70 -7.65
N ILE A 214 -11.66 5.87 -7.64
CA ILE A 214 -11.00 5.39 -8.87
C ILE A 214 -11.99 4.62 -9.75
N CYS A 215 -12.80 3.73 -9.17
CA CYS A 215 -13.83 3.00 -9.91
C CYS A 215 -14.83 3.97 -10.58
N PHE A 216 -15.29 4.99 -9.85
CA PHE A 216 -16.20 6.01 -10.41
C PHE A 216 -15.57 6.86 -11.50
N ILE A 217 -14.30 7.26 -11.34
CA ILE A 217 -13.54 8.00 -12.36
C ILE A 217 -13.45 7.17 -13.65
N HIS A 218 -13.14 5.88 -13.54
CA HIS A 218 -13.08 4.99 -14.71
C HIS A 218 -14.45 4.74 -15.37
N GLN A 219 -15.54 4.82 -14.61
CA GLN A 219 -16.92 4.74 -15.13
C GLN A 219 -17.43 6.08 -15.72
N GLY A 220 -16.68 7.18 -15.57
CA GLY A 220 -17.11 8.53 -15.99
C GLY A 220 -18.13 9.20 -15.04
N LYS A 221 -18.35 8.62 -13.85
CA LYS A 221 -19.26 9.14 -12.81
C LYS A 221 -18.53 10.13 -11.91
N PHE A 222 -18.28 11.33 -12.42
CA PHE A 222 -17.40 12.30 -11.77
C PHE A 222 -18.00 12.95 -10.51
N GLU A 223 -19.32 13.08 -10.41
CA GLU A 223 -19.98 13.71 -9.26
C GLU A 223 -19.89 12.82 -8.01
N GLU A 224 -20.11 11.51 -8.18
CA GLU A 224 -19.99 10.51 -7.14
C GLU A 224 -18.54 10.34 -6.68
N ALA A 225 -17.59 10.40 -7.64
CA ALA A 225 -16.17 10.43 -7.32
C ALA A 225 -15.79 11.65 -6.46
N ASP A 226 -16.35 12.83 -6.74
CA ASP A 226 -16.10 14.05 -5.95
C ASP A 226 -16.57 13.87 -4.51
N SER A 227 -17.77 13.30 -4.32
CA SER A 227 -18.31 13.02 -2.98
C SER A 227 -17.42 12.04 -2.20
N ALA A 228 -17.01 10.92 -2.82
CA ALA A 228 -16.15 9.92 -2.19
C ALA A 228 -14.77 10.51 -1.80
N LEU A 229 -14.16 11.31 -2.67
CA LEU A 229 -12.88 11.97 -2.39
C LEU A 229 -13.02 13.06 -1.31
N GLN A 230 -14.13 13.80 -1.27
CA GLN A 230 -14.40 14.78 -0.20
C GLN A 230 -14.51 14.09 1.16
N GLN A 231 -15.16 12.92 1.23
CA GLN A 231 -15.18 12.10 2.44
C GLN A 231 -13.79 11.59 2.83
N SER A 232 -12.94 11.27 1.84
CA SER A 232 -11.58 10.85 2.13
C SER A 232 -10.74 12.00 2.70
N VAL A 233 -10.84 13.22 2.15
CA VAL A 233 -10.06 14.39 2.60
C VAL A 233 -10.56 14.93 3.94
N SER A 234 -11.84 14.78 4.26
CA SER A 234 -12.36 15.15 5.59
C SER A 234 -11.83 14.23 6.70
N LYS A 235 -11.52 12.97 6.37
CA LYS A 235 -10.89 12.02 7.29
C LYS A 235 -9.37 12.19 7.38
N ASP A 236 -8.71 12.34 6.24
CA ASP A 236 -7.28 12.59 6.17
C ASP A 236 -6.96 13.60 5.05
N SER A 237 -6.73 14.84 5.46
CA SER A 237 -6.42 15.95 4.56
C SER A 237 -5.01 15.88 3.98
N ASN A 238 -4.15 15.02 4.51
CA ASN A 238 -2.75 14.89 4.11
C ASN A 238 -2.47 13.65 3.26
N ASN A 239 -3.50 12.85 2.95
CA ASN A 239 -3.33 11.65 2.15
C ASN A 239 -2.95 12.02 0.69
N SER A 240 -1.78 11.56 0.24
CA SER A 240 -1.25 11.85 -1.10
C SER A 240 -2.18 11.34 -2.20
N ASP A 241 -2.74 10.15 -2.02
CA ASP A 241 -3.55 9.49 -3.04
C ASP A 241 -4.87 10.24 -3.28
N SER A 242 -5.52 10.73 -2.22
CA SER A 242 -6.74 11.54 -2.31
C SER A 242 -6.49 12.86 -3.05
N LEU A 243 -5.36 13.53 -2.77
CA LEU A 243 -4.98 14.77 -3.44
C LEU A 243 -4.70 14.54 -4.93
N ILE A 244 -3.99 13.46 -5.29
CA ILE A 244 -3.71 13.10 -6.69
C ILE A 244 -5.02 12.81 -7.44
N ASN A 245 -5.91 12.02 -6.84
CA ASN A 245 -7.21 11.73 -7.43
C ASN A 245 -8.06 13.00 -7.61
N PHE A 246 -7.98 13.96 -6.68
CA PHE A 246 -8.63 15.27 -6.81
C PHE A 246 -8.05 16.11 -7.96
N VAL A 247 -6.74 16.07 -8.19
CA VAL A 247 -6.11 16.74 -9.34
C VAL A 247 -6.66 16.17 -10.65
N VAL A 248 -6.72 14.84 -10.77
CA VAL A 248 -7.24 14.17 -11.96
C VAL A 248 -8.73 14.47 -12.15
N LEU A 249 -9.53 14.32 -11.11
CA LEU A 249 -10.96 14.60 -11.15
C LEU A 249 -11.26 16.06 -11.54
N SER A 250 -10.54 17.02 -10.95
CA SER A 250 -10.72 18.44 -11.27
C SER A 250 -10.47 18.75 -12.74
N ARG A 251 -9.52 18.03 -13.38
CA ARG A 251 -9.24 18.16 -14.82
C ARG A 251 -10.31 17.49 -15.68
N LEU A 252 -10.84 16.33 -15.26
CA LEU A 252 -11.87 15.60 -16.00
C LEU A 252 -13.25 16.26 -15.90
N SER A 253 -13.61 16.83 -14.74
CA SER A 253 -14.89 17.53 -14.52
C SER A 253 -14.94 18.95 -15.11
N GLY A 254 -13.87 19.42 -15.75
CA GLY A 254 -13.81 20.78 -16.32
C GLY A 254 -13.80 21.90 -15.29
N LYS A 255 -13.44 21.62 -14.02
CA LYS A 255 -13.31 22.64 -12.97
C LYS A 255 -12.16 23.61 -13.30
N PRO A 256 -12.16 24.85 -12.77
CA PRO A 256 -11.10 25.83 -13.04
C PRO A 256 -9.71 25.27 -12.75
N GLN A 257 -8.75 25.51 -13.66
CA GLN A 257 -7.39 24.98 -13.56
C GLN A 257 -6.67 25.37 -12.26
N GLU A 258 -7.07 26.49 -11.66
CA GLU A 258 -6.57 26.96 -10.36
C GLU A 258 -6.86 25.99 -9.21
N VAL A 259 -8.00 25.27 -9.25
CA VAL A 259 -8.35 24.27 -8.24
C VAL A 259 -7.41 23.06 -8.32
N ALA A 260 -7.15 22.57 -9.53
CA ALA A 260 -6.20 21.48 -9.75
C ALA A 260 -4.77 21.88 -9.36
N LYS A 261 -4.34 23.11 -9.68
CA LYS A 261 -3.03 23.64 -9.27
C LYS A 261 -2.90 23.74 -7.75
N ARG A 262 -3.96 24.17 -7.05
CA ARG A 262 -3.95 24.26 -5.58
C ARG A 262 -3.70 22.90 -4.93
N TYR A 263 -4.38 21.85 -5.39
CA TYR A 263 -4.14 20.49 -4.87
C TYR A 263 -2.75 19.96 -5.22
N LEU A 264 -2.22 20.33 -6.39
CA LEU A 264 -0.86 19.98 -6.78
C LEU A 264 0.20 20.67 -5.92
N ILE A 265 0.03 21.95 -5.59
CA ILE A 265 0.90 22.69 -4.66
C ILE A 265 0.82 22.07 -3.27
N GLN A 266 -0.40 21.77 -2.80
CA GLN A 266 -0.59 21.09 -1.50
C GLN A 266 0.12 19.73 -1.47
N LEU A 267 0.07 18.95 -2.56
CA LEU A 267 0.79 17.68 -2.67
C LEU A 267 2.32 17.90 -2.63
N GLN A 268 2.83 18.93 -3.31
CA GLN A 268 4.25 19.29 -3.32
C GLN A 268 4.74 19.72 -1.93
N ASP A 269 3.93 20.47 -1.18
CA ASP A 269 4.28 20.92 0.16
C ASP A 269 4.32 19.77 1.17
N ILE A 270 3.35 18.85 1.10
CA ILE A 270 3.20 17.75 2.07
C ILE A 270 4.15 16.58 1.72
N HIS A 271 4.26 16.19 0.44
CA HIS A 271 5.00 15.00 0.01
C HIS A 271 5.98 15.28 -1.13
N LYS A 272 7.05 16.03 -0.83
CA LYS A 272 8.13 16.37 -1.79
C LYS A 272 8.75 15.16 -2.49
N ASN A 273 8.80 14.00 -1.81
CA ASN A 273 9.40 12.77 -2.32
C ASN A 273 8.40 11.81 -2.97
N HIS A 274 7.14 12.21 -3.18
CA HIS A 274 6.16 11.33 -3.79
C HIS A 274 6.54 11.03 -5.26
N PRO A 275 6.45 9.76 -5.73
CA PRO A 275 6.78 9.40 -7.11
C PRO A 275 6.09 10.29 -8.15
N PHE A 276 4.81 10.61 -7.92
CA PHE A 276 4.04 11.49 -8.80
C PHE A 276 4.63 12.90 -8.93
N VAL A 277 5.12 13.49 -7.84
CA VAL A 277 5.72 14.85 -7.87
C VAL A 277 7.04 14.82 -8.63
N ARG A 278 7.84 13.77 -8.43
CA ARG A 278 9.09 13.56 -9.16
C ARG A 278 8.84 13.36 -10.66
N ASP A 279 7.88 12.51 -11.02
CA ASP A 279 7.53 12.24 -12.41
C ASP A 279 6.95 13.48 -13.09
N PHE A 280 6.16 14.28 -12.37
CA PHE A 280 5.68 15.57 -12.85
C PHE A 280 6.83 16.54 -13.15
N ALA A 281 7.80 16.68 -12.24
CA ALA A 281 8.97 17.53 -12.44
C ALA A 281 9.85 17.05 -13.61
N ILE A 282 10.02 15.73 -13.77
CA ILE A 282 10.72 15.14 -14.92
C ILE A 282 10.01 15.48 -16.22
N LYS A 283 8.68 15.33 -16.28
CA LYS A 283 7.89 15.65 -17.47
C LYS A 283 7.90 17.14 -17.80
N GLU A 284 7.90 18.01 -16.79
CA GLU A 284 8.07 19.45 -16.98
C GLU A 284 9.45 19.78 -17.56
N ALA A 285 10.52 19.16 -17.05
CA ALA A 285 11.87 19.33 -17.60
C ALA A 285 12.00 18.80 -19.03
N GLU A 286 11.40 17.64 -19.34
CA GLU A 286 11.33 17.09 -20.70
C GLU A 286 10.60 18.05 -21.66
N PHE A 287 9.48 18.62 -21.23
CA PHE A 287 8.72 19.58 -22.02
C PHE A 287 9.53 20.85 -22.29
N ASN A 288 10.19 21.40 -21.27
CA ASN A 288 11.06 22.57 -21.42
C ASN A 288 12.24 22.29 -22.36
N ARG A 289 12.83 21.09 -22.29
CA ARG A 289 13.88 20.65 -23.22
C ARG A 289 13.38 20.60 -24.66
N LEU A 290 12.18 20.08 -24.89
CA LEU A 290 11.56 20.04 -26.22
C LEU A 290 11.22 21.44 -26.73
N LEU A 291 10.73 22.33 -25.88
CA LEU A 291 10.49 23.72 -26.24
C LEU A 291 11.76 24.41 -26.74
N LEU A 292 12.90 24.20 -26.07
CA LEU A 292 14.19 24.74 -26.50
C LEU A 292 14.69 24.13 -27.81
N GLN A 293 14.41 22.85 -28.05
CA GLN A 293 14.82 22.14 -29.26
C GLN A 293 14.02 22.57 -30.50
N TYR A 294 12.73 22.88 -30.33
CA TYR A 294 11.83 23.28 -31.41
C TYR A 294 11.51 24.78 -31.42
N ALA A 295 12.11 25.56 -30.53
CA ALA A 295 12.01 27.01 -30.56
C ALA A 295 12.61 27.51 -31.89
N PRO A 296 11.89 28.37 -32.64
CA PRO A 296 12.42 28.94 -33.86
C PRO A 296 13.72 29.67 -33.52
N SER A 297 14.82 29.21 -34.12
CA SER A 297 16.08 29.94 -34.10
C SER A 297 15.84 31.26 -34.83
N GLY A 298 15.72 32.35 -34.06
CA GLY A 298 15.69 33.70 -34.62
C GLY A 298 16.99 34.02 -35.36
#